data_AF-A0A530AMC6-F1
#
_entry.id   AF-A0A530AMC6-F1
#
_cell.length_a   1.000
_cell.length_b   1.000
_cell.length_c   1.000
_cell.angle_alpha   90.00
_cell.angle_beta   90.00
_cell.angle_gamma   90.00
#
_symmetry.space_group_name_H-M   'P 1'
#
loop_
_entity.id
_entity.type
_entity.pdbx_description
1 polymer ?
#
loop_
_entity_poly.entity_id
_entity_poly.type
_entity_poly.pdbx_seq_one_letter_code
_entity_poly.pdbx_strand_id
1 'polypeptide(L)'
;RRMRQPDDVVWLAHATARYIEVTGDAAILKEQLPFIDGQQLGEGEHDAFFTPEITKNTASLYDHCARALDLAIKRSSPAGLPLILGGDWNDGMNRVGEGGKGESVWLGWFLLKTLTDFAPVAKGQGDTKRAQAWLKHADVLKRALESTAWDGQWYRRGSFDDGTPLGSHNSDECKIDSIAQSWSVLSGEGDPARSTTAME
;
A
#
# COMPACT_ATOMS: atom_id res chain seq x y z
N ARG A 1 4.26 -8.04 -18.06
CA ARG A 1 5.39 -7.25 -17.52
C ARG A 1 5.40 -7.44 -16.02
N ARG A 2 6.54 -7.78 -15.40
CA ARG A 2 6.72 -7.81 -13.95
C ARG A 2 7.58 -6.61 -13.56
N MET A 3 7.15 -5.87 -12.54
CA MET A 3 7.86 -4.73 -11.94
C MET A 3 7.79 -4.84 -10.41
N ARG A 4 8.63 -4.09 -9.69
CA ARG A 4 8.54 -3.98 -8.23
C ARG A 4 7.60 -2.85 -7.82
N GLN A 5 6.34 -3.02 -8.15
CA GLN A 5 5.27 -2.09 -7.82
C GLN A 5 4.59 -2.52 -6.50
N PRO A 6 4.74 -1.77 -5.40
CA PRO A 6 4.27 -2.15 -4.09
C PRO A 6 2.78 -1.91 -3.89
N ASP A 7 2.12 -1.05 -4.68
CA ASP A 7 0.69 -0.76 -4.53
C ASP A 7 -0.24 -1.74 -5.26
N ASP A 8 0.22 -2.39 -6.34
CA ASP A 8 -0.52 -3.43 -7.08
C ASP A 8 -1.17 -4.48 -6.17
N VAL A 9 -0.43 -4.90 -5.14
CA VAL A 9 -0.87 -5.95 -4.20
C VAL A 9 -1.92 -5.43 -3.20
N VAL A 10 -1.96 -4.13 -2.95
CA VAL A 10 -2.94 -3.52 -2.04
C VAL A 10 -4.28 -3.31 -2.75
N TRP A 11 -4.25 -2.95 -4.04
CA TRP A 11 -5.45 -2.73 -4.86
C TRP A 11 -6.41 -3.93 -4.88
N LEU A 12 -5.88 -5.16 -4.95
CA LEU A 12 -6.71 -6.36 -4.97
C LEU A 12 -7.61 -6.44 -3.73
N ALA A 13 -7.02 -6.33 -2.54
CA ALA A 13 -7.77 -6.39 -1.29
C ALA A 13 -8.71 -5.19 -1.11
N HIS A 14 -8.25 -3.98 -1.50
CA HIS A 14 -9.09 -2.78 -1.45
C HIS A 14 -10.35 -2.90 -2.30
N ALA A 15 -10.19 -3.29 -3.57
CA ALA A 15 -11.29 -3.48 -4.49
C ALA A 15 -12.25 -4.58 -4.03
N THR A 16 -11.71 -5.69 -3.51
CA THR A 16 -12.54 -6.79 -2.96
C THR A 16 -13.32 -6.35 -1.73
N ALA A 17 -12.71 -5.64 -0.76
CA ALA A 17 -13.44 -5.11 0.39
C ALA A 17 -14.56 -4.17 -0.05
N ARG A 18 -14.26 -3.23 -0.96
CA ARG A 18 -15.25 -2.27 -1.45
C ARG A 18 -16.38 -2.94 -2.22
N TYR A 19 -16.07 -3.95 -3.03
CA TYR A 19 -17.08 -4.75 -3.72
C TYR A 19 -18.04 -5.40 -2.72
N ILE A 20 -17.52 -6.11 -1.72
CA ILE A 20 -18.33 -6.77 -0.70
C ILE A 20 -19.17 -5.77 0.10
N GLU A 21 -18.59 -4.62 0.46
CA GLU A 21 -19.29 -3.56 1.19
C GLU A 21 -20.51 -3.04 0.42
N VAL A 22 -20.36 -2.86 -0.91
CA VAL A 22 -21.42 -2.30 -1.77
C VAL A 22 -22.46 -3.35 -2.17
N THR A 23 -22.04 -4.58 -2.45
CA THR A 23 -22.92 -5.62 -3.00
C THR A 23 -23.47 -6.58 -1.95
N GLY A 24 -22.79 -6.71 -0.81
CA GLY A 24 -23.05 -7.76 0.18
C GLY A 24 -22.60 -9.16 -0.24
N ASP A 25 -22.01 -9.32 -1.43
CA ASP A 25 -21.61 -10.63 -1.95
C ASP A 25 -20.26 -11.08 -1.36
N ALA A 26 -20.33 -11.65 -0.17
CA ALA A 26 -19.18 -12.29 0.47
C ALA A 26 -18.83 -13.67 -0.15
N ALA A 27 -19.70 -14.25 -1.00
CA ALA A 27 -19.43 -15.56 -1.61
C ALA A 27 -18.28 -15.49 -2.62
N ILE A 28 -18.05 -14.33 -3.24
CA ILE A 28 -16.92 -14.06 -4.14
C ILE A 28 -15.56 -14.45 -3.53
N LEU A 29 -15.43 -14.35 -2.20
CA LEU A 29 -14.19 -14.70 -1.49
C LEU A 29 -13.80 -16.17 -1.62
N LYS A 30 -14.76 -17.05 -1.93
CA LYS A 30 -14.57 -18.50 -2.08
C LYS A 30 -14.20 -18.92 -3.51
N GLU A 31 -14.24 -17.98 -4.47
CA GLU A 31 -13.87 -18.26 -5.85
C GLU A 31 -12.43 -18.74 -5.93
N GLN A 32 -12.23 -19.89 -6.59
CA GLN A 32 -10.91 -20.53 -6.71
C GLN A 32 -10.20 -20.01 -7.96
N LEU A 33 -9.09 -19.30 -7.75
CA LEU A 33 -8.33 -18.66 -8.82
C LEU A 33 -6.90 -19.24 -8.88
N PRO A 34 -6.38 -19.54 -10.08
CA PRO A 34 -5.00 -19.99 -10.22
C PRO A 34 -4.01 -18.85 -9.98
N PHE A 35 -2.80 -19.19 -9.54
CA PHE A 35 -1.68 -18.25 -9.59
C PHE A 35 -1.10 -18.18 -11.00
N ILE A 36 -0.39 -17.09 -11.28
CA ILE A 36 0.48 -16.97 -12.45
C ILE A 36 1.93 -17.19 -12.07
N ASP A 37 2.70 -17.80 -12.97
CA ASP A 37 4.16 -17.95 -12.85
C ASP A 37 4.87 -17.27 -14.03
N GLY A 38 6.13 -16.93 -13.81
CA GLY A 38 7.00 -16.40 -14.84
C GLY A 38 8.27 -15.77 -14.27
N GLN A 39 9.09 -15.24 -15.17
CA GLN A 39 10.45 -14.79 -14.87
C GLN A 39 10.50 -13.85 -13.67
N GLN A 40 11.31 -14.20 -12.67
CA GLN A 40 11.63 -13.31 -11.56
C GLN A 40 12.56 -12.21 -12.03
N LEU A 41 12.42 -11.02 -11.43
CA LEU A 41 13.37 -9.93 -11.68
C LEU A 41 14.73 -10.31 -11.10
N GLY A 42 15.76 -10.25 -11.94
CA GLY A 42 17.14 -10.36 -11.50
C GLY A 42 17.53 -9.22 -10.55
N GLU A 43 18.75 -9.32 -10.01
CA GLU A 43 19.35 -8.21 -9.27
C GLU A 43 19.59 -7.02 -10.21
N GLY A 44 19.10 -5.84 -9.83
CA GLY A 44 19.19 -4.62 -10.66
C GLY A 44 18.21 -4.56 -11.85
N GLU A 45 17.40 -5.60 -12.11
CA GLU A 45 16.34 -5.51 -13.12
C GLU A 45 15.11 -4.76 -12.57
N HIS A 46 14.71 -3.69 -13.26
CA HIS A 46 13.47 -2.98 -12.97
C HIS A 46 12.25 -3.72 -13.54
N ASP A 47 12.37 -4.24 -14.76
CA ASP A 47 11.27 -4.80 -15.53
C ASP A 47 11.65 -6.10 -16.23
N ALA A 48 10.71 -7.04 -16.28
CA ALA A 48 10.77 -8.20 -17.14
C ALA A 48 9.51 -8.31 -18.01
N PHE A 49 9.70 -8.52 -19.31
CA PHE A 49 8.63 -8.73 -20.28
C PHE A 49 8.57 -10.21 -20.67
N PHE A 50 7.47 -10.86 -20.29
CA PHE A 50 7.20 -12.26 -20.60
C PHE A 50 5.68 -12.48 -20.61
N THR A 51 5.25 -13.55 -21.26
CA THR A 51 3.88 -14.07 -21.14
C THR A 51 3.81 -14.96 -19.91
N PRO A 52 3.05 -14.60 -18.86
CA PRO A 52 2.94 -15.44 -17.67
C PRO A 52 2.22 -16.76 -17.98
N GLU A 53 2.63 -17.82 -17.31
CA GLU A 53 1.95 -19.11 -17.37
C GLU A 53 0.93 -19.23 -16.24
N ILE A 54 -0.23 -19.81 -16.54
CA ILE A 54 -1.24 -20.12 -15.52
C ILE A 54 -0.82 -21.41 -14.81
N THR A 55 -0.68 -21.34 -13.50
CA THR A 55 -0.30 -22.51 -12.70
C THR A 55 -1.50 -23.40 -12.38
N LYS A 56 -1.23 -24.65 -12.04
CA LYS A 56 -2.26 -25.57 -11.48
C LYS A 56 -2.58 -25.29 -10.01
N ASN A 57 -1.75 -24.48 -9.34
CA ASN A 57 -1.96 -24.13 -7.95
C ASN A 57 -3.08 -23.09 -7.86
N THR A 58 -4.12 -23.37 -7.09
CA THR A 58 -5.26 -22.46 -6.92
C THR A 58 -5.42 -22.09 -5.46
N ALA A 59 -5.95 -20.90 -5.23
CA ALA A 59 -6.35 -20.46 -3.90
C ALA A 59 -7.64 -19.64 -4.01
N SER A 60 -8.34 -19.51 -2.89
CA SER A 60 -9.52 -18.67 -2.82
C SER A 60 -9.16 -17.20 -3.08
N LEU A 61 -10.09 -16.39 -3.60
CA LEU A 61 -9.89 -14.94 -3.73
C LEU A 61 -9.48 -14.32 -2.39
N TYR A 62 -10.05 -14.81 -1.28
CA TYR A 62 -9.63 -14.42 0.06
C TYR A 62 -8.13 -14.67 0.30
N ASP A 63 -7.61 -15.85 -0.02
CA ASP A 63 -6.20 -16.18 0.18
C ASP A 63 -5.28 -15.34 -0.71
N HIS A 64 -5.70 -15.00 -1.93
CA HIS A 64 -4.96 -14.08 -2.79
C HIS A 64 -4.86 -12.70 -2.14
N CYS A 65 -5.98 -12.14 -1.66
CA CYS A 65 -6.00 -10.86 -0.94
C CYS A 65 -5.15 -10.90 0.33
N ALA A 66 -5.27 -11.96 1.13
CA ALA A 66 -4.55 -12.10 2.39
C ALA A 66 -3.02 -12.18 2.17
N ARG A 67 -2.57 -12.95 1.18
CA ARG A 67 -1.15 -13.03 0.81
C ARG A 67 -0.62 -11.70 0.27
N ALA A 68 -1.46 -10.97 -0.47
CA ALA A 68 -1.11 -9.67 -1.03
C ALA A 68 -0.91 -8.62 0.09
N LEU A 69 -1.80 -8.58 1.08
CA LEU A 69 -1.65 -7.72 2.26
C LEU A 69 -0.46 -8.13 3.14
N ASP A 70 -0.26 -9.44 3.38
CA ASP A 70 0.90 -9.94 4.11
C ASP A 70 2.21 -9.54 3.41
N LEU A 71 2.24 -9.49 2.07
CA LEU A 71 3.38 -9.03 1.29
C LEU A 71 3.58 -7.51 1.38
N ALA A 72 2.50 -6.72 1.32
CA ALA A 72 2.57 -5.26 1.49
C ALA A 72 3.15 -4.89 2.86
N ILE A 73 2.69 -5.55 3.93
CA ILE A 73 3.21 -5.37 5.30
C ILE A 73 4.70 -5.71 5.37
N LYS A 74 5.13 -6.83 4.76
CA LYS A 74 6.55 -7.23 4.72
C LYS A 74 7.43 -6.23 3.97
N ARG A 75 6.86 -5.42 3.07
CA ARG A 75 7.54 -4.37 2.31
C ARG A 75 7.43 -3.01 3.00
N SER A 76 7.42 -2.98 4.32
CA SER A 76 7.49 -1.75 5.10
C SER A 76 8.89 -1.54 5.64
N SER A 77 9.30 -0.28 5.76
CA SER A 77 10.55 0.12 6.38
C SER A 77 10.55 -0.15 7.89
N PRO A 78 11.71 -0.07 8.56
CA PRO A 78 11.78 -0.09 10.02
C PRO A 78 10.99 1.03 10.71
N ALA A 79 10.78 2.17 10.03
CA ALA A 79 9.95 3.27 10.52
C ALA A 79 8.45 2.98 10.41
N GLY A 80 8.07 1.91 9.69
CA GLY A 80 6.71 1.42 9.57
C GLY A 80 5.97 1.90 8.33
N LEU A 81 6.58 2.75 7.48
CA LEU A 81 5.98 3.20 6.21
C LEU A 81 6.26 2.19 5.09
N PRO A 82 5.36 2.04 4.10
CA PRO A 82 5.61 1.18 2.95
C PRO A 82 6.80 1.68 2.12
N LEU A 83 7.64 0.75 1.68
CA LEU A 83 8.72 1.04 0.74
C LEU A 83 8.14 1.33 -0.64
N ILE A 84 8.61 2.40 -1.28
CA ILE A 84 8.17 2.80 -2.63
C ILE A 84 8.80 1.94 -3.72
N LEU A 85 9.94 1.28 -3.45
CA LEU A 85 10.61 0.37 -4.39
C LEU A 85 10.77 0.98 -5.80
N GLY A 86 10.22 0.32 -6.83
CA GLY A 86 10.34 0.73 -8.24
C GLY A 86 9.34 1.82 -8.66
N GLY A 87 8.56 2.37 -7.74
CA GLY A 87 7.48 3.32 -8.00
C GLY A 87 6.24 2.98 -7.17
N ASP A 88 5.30 3.90 -7.07
CA ASP A 88 3.95 3.63 -6.58
C ASP A 88 2.94 4.15 -7.62
N TRP A 89 1.70 4.51 -7.27
CA TRP A 89 0.70 4.97 -8.26
C TRP A 89 1.20 6.03 -9.25
N ASN A 90 2.21 6.83 -8.87
CA ASN A 90 2.98 7.61 -9.83
C ASN A 90 4.18 6.81 -10.37
N ASP A 91 4.01 6.20 -11.54
CA ASP A 91 5.06 5.46 -12.28
C ASP A 91 6.35 6.27 -12.50
N GLY A 92 6.27 7.61 -12.51
CA GLY A 92 7.42 8.50 -12.65
C GLY A 92 8.34 8.57 -11.42
N MET A 93 7.93 8.02 -10.28
CA MET A 93 8.70 8.01 -9.02
C MET A 93 9.63 6.80 -8.88
N ASN A 94 10.08 6.23 -10.00
CA ASN A 94 10.87 4.99 -10.05
C ASN A 94 12.29 5.07 -9.49
N ARG A 95 12.79 6.27 -9.17
CA ARG A 95 14.13 6.51 -8.56
C ARG A 95 14.07 6.86 -7.08
N VAL A 96 12.88 6.94 -6.49
CA VAL A 96 12.73 7.35 -5.08
C VAL A 96 13.21 6.24 -4.13
N GLY A 97 12.95 4.97 -4.47
CA GLY A 97 13.28 3.82 -3.64
C GLY A 97 14.03 2.71 -4.38
N GLU A 98 14.81 3.07 -5.40
CA GLU A 98 15.59 2.13 -6.22
C GLU A 98 16.57 1.30 -5.36
N GLY A 99 17.13 1.92 -4.31
CA GLY A 99 17.97 1.28 -3.29
C GLY A 99 17.20 0.46 -2.24
N GLY A 100 15.87 0.38 -2.33
CA GLY A 100 15.02 -0.43 -1.46
C GLY A 100 14.78 0.13 -0.06
N LYS A 101 15.02 1.44 0.14
CA LYS A 101 14.87 2.14 1.43
C LYS A 101 13.90 3.32 1.35
N GLY A 102 13.66 3.89 0.16
CA GLY A 102 12.70 4.98 -0.02
C GLY A 102 11.29 4.59 0.41
N GLU A 103 10.56 5.55 0.96
CA GLU A 103 9.26 5.34 1.61
C GLU A 103 8.14 6.11 0.89
N SER A 104 6.91 5.57 0.91
CA SER A 104 5.73 6.22 0.33
C SER A 104 4.67 6.51 1.40
N VAL A 105 4.36 7.79 1.58
CA VAL A 105 3.30 8.25 2.50
C VAL A 105 1.92 7.97 1.92
N TRP A 106 1.76 8.18 0.61
CA TRP A 106 0.53 7.84 -0.11
C TRP A 106 0.16 6.37 0.08
N LEU A 107 1.11 5.47 -0.19
CA LEU A 107 0.88 4.04 -0.03
C LEU A 107 0.62 3.68 1.43
N GLY A 108 1.22 4.41 2.38
CA GLY A 108 0.93 4.26 3.80
C GLY A 108 -0.53 4.50 4.13
N TRP A 109 -1.12 5.61 3.66
CA TRP A 109 -2.55 5.89 3.83
C TRP A 109 -3.43 4.85 3.16
N PHE A 110 -3.07 4.46 1.94
CA PHE A 110 -3.83 3.48 1.17
C PHE A 110 -3.83 2.09 1.82
N LEU A 111 -2.67 1.64 2.31
CA LEU A 111 -2.52 0.39 3.03
C LEU A 111 -3.25 0.43 4.38
N LEU A 112 -3.15 1.54 5.12
CA LEU A 112 -3.86 1.74 6.38
C LEU A 112 -5.38 1.56 6.21
N LYS A 113 -5.97 2.23 5.21
CA LYS A 113 -7.39 2.08 4.89
C LYS A 113 -7.73 0.63 4.56
N THR A 114 -6.95 0.02 3.67
CA THR A 114 -7.21 -1.33 3.18
C THR A 114 -7.11 -2.39 4.28
N LEU A 115 -6.11 -2.30 5.18
CA LEU A 115 -5.99 -3.22 6.31
C LEU A 115 -7.17 -3.08 7.28
N THR A 116 -7.63 -1.85 7.53
CA THR A 116 -8.75 -1.56 8.42
C THR A 116 -10.07 -2.10 7.86
N ASP A 117 -10.31 -1.91 6.56
CA ASP A 117 -11.51 -2.40 5.86
C ASP A 117 -11.53 -3.93 5.69
N PHE A 118 -10.37 -4.54 5.43
CA PHE A 118 -10.28 -5.97 5.15
C PHE A 118 -10.17 -6.82 6.43
N ALA A 119 -9.81 -6.24 7.58
CA ALA A 119 -9.76 -6.98 8.84
C ALA A 119 -11.12 -7.57 9.28
N PRO A 120 -12.27 -6.85 9.21
CA PRO A 120 -13.60 -7.44 9.39
C PRO A 120 -13.90 -8.58 8.41
N VAL A 121 -13.48 -8.45 7.14
CA VAL A 121 -13.65 -9.51 6.12
C VAL A 121 -12.90 -10.77 6.54
N ALA A 122 -11.64 -10.65 6.97
CA ALA A 122 -10.86 -11.78 7.47
C ALA A 122 -11.47 -12.43 8.73
N LYS A 123 -12.00 -11.62 9.67
CA LYS A 123 -12.75 -12.15 10.82
C LYS A 123 -13.96 -12.97 10.38
N GLY A 124 -14.71 -12.48 9.39
CA GLY A 124 -15.87 -13.19 8.81
C GLY A 124 -15.50 -14.53 8.18
N GLN A 125 -14.28 -14.64 7.65
CA GLN A 125 -13.72 -15.89 7.11
C GLN A 125 -13.09 -16.79 8.18
N GLY A 126 -13.13 -16.40 9.46
CA GLY A 126 -12.54 -17.14 10.58
C GLY A 126 -11.05 -16.89 10.81
N ASP A 127 -10.38 -16.08 9.98
CA ASP A 127 -8.96 -15.73 10.11
C ASP A 127 -8.76 -14.54 11.06
N THR A 128 -9.08 -14.79 12.33
CA THR A 128 -8.93 -13.76 13.38
C THR A 128 -7.45 -13.41 13.62
N LYS A 129 -6.53 -14.34 13.35
CA LYS A 129 -5.10 -14.14 13.55
C LYS A 129 -4.55 -13.09 12.59
N ARG A 130 -4.84 -13.21 11.28
CA ARG A 130 -4.42 -12.18 10.31
C ARG A 130 -5.11 -10.85 10.59
N ALA A 131 -6.42 -10.87 10.88
CA ALA A 131 -7.14 -9.64 11.19
C ALA A 131 -6.49 -8.85 12.35
N GLN A 132 -6.08 -9.54 13.43
CA GLN A 132 -5.38 -8.90 14.55
C GLN A 132 -3.98 -8.40 14.15
N ALA A 133 -3.22 -9.19 13.39
CA ALA A 133 -1.89 -8.79 12.92
C ALA A 133 -1.94 -7.56 12.01
N TRP A 134 -2.92 -7.50 11.11
CA TRP A 134 -3.15 -6.38 10.21
C TRP A 134 -3.57 -5.13 10.95
N LEU A 135 -4.51 -5.22 11.91
CA LEU A 135 -4.89 -4.06 12.74
C LEU A 135 -3.71 -3.55 13.58
N LYS A 136 -2.88 -4.46 14.12
CA LYS A 136 -1.66 -4.05 14.82
C LYS A 136 -0.68 -3.30 13.91
N HIS A 137 -0.56 -3.71 12.65
CA HIS A 137 0.28 -3.00 11.68
C HIS A 137 -0.36 -1.68 11.23
N ALA A 138 -1.68 -1.62 11.07
CA ALA A 138 -2.43 -0.39 10.83
C ALA A 138 -2.14 0.66 11.92
N ASP A 139 -2.10 0.26 13.20
CA ASP A 139 -1.71 1.17 14.29
C ASP A 139 -0.27 1.70 14.15
N VAL A 140 0.66 0.87 13.64
CA VAL A 140 2.05 1.28 13.38
C VAL A 140 2.09 2.28 12.22
N LEU A 141 1.38 1.99 11.13
CA LEU A 141 1.26 2.88 9.97
C LEU A 141 0.69 4.23 10.38
N LYS A 142 -0.43 4.26 11.10
CA LYS A 142 -1.07 5.48 11.57
C LYS A 142 -0.10 6.34 12.39
N ARG A 143 0.63 5.74 13.33
CA ARG A 143 1.66 6.45 14.09
C ARG A 143 2.77 6.98 13.21
N ALA A 144 3.26 6.21 12.25
CA ALA A 144 4.31 6.66 11.34
C ALA A 144 3.83 7.84 10.48
N LEU A 145 2.65 7.72 9.86
CA LEU A 145 2.04 8.77 9.05
C LEU A 145 1.82 10.07 9.83
N GLU A 146 1.29 9.98 11.05
CA GLU A 146 1.02 11.18 11.85
C GLU A 146 2.26 11.79 12.52
N SER A 147 3.34 11.01 12.71
CA SER A 147 4.55 11.52 13.37
C SER A 147 5.63 11.93 12.37
N THR A 148 5.94 11.08 11.40
CA THR A 148 7.05 11.30 10.47
C THR A 148 6.56 11.90 9.16
N ALA A 149 5.35 11.60 8.68
CA ALA A 149 4.93 12.11 7.37
C ALA A 149 4.50 13.58 7.39
N TRP A 150 3.98 14.08 8.50
CA TRP A 150 3.61 15.51 8.63
C TRP A 150 4.85 16.40 8.72
N ASP A 151 4.99 17.38 7.81
CA ASP A 151 6.16 18.26 7.79
C ASP A 151 5.96 19.60 8.51
N GLY A 152 4.81 19.80 9.13
CA GLY A 152 4.43 21.05 9.79
C GLY A 152 3.33 21.80 9.05
N GLN A 153 3.20 21.62 7.73
CA GLN A 153 2.18 22.29 6.91
C GLN A 153 1.30 21.31 6.13
N TRP A 154 1.88 20.24 5.61
CA TRP A 154 1.16 19.17 4.91
C TRP A 154 1.85 17.81 5.12
N TYR A 155 1.23 16.73 4.61
CA TYR A 155 1.90 15.43 4.59
C TYR A 155 2.89 15.35 3.44
N ARG A 156 4.13 14.97 3.76
CA ARG A 156 5.16 14.70 2.75
C ARG A 156 4.71 13.62 1.78
N ARG A 157 5.30 13.60 0.59
CA ARG A 157 5.02 12.56 -0.40
C ARG A 157 5.70 11.23 -0.04
N GLY A 158 6.85 11.31 0.61
CA GLY A 158 7.71 10.17 0.91
C GLY A 158 9.10 10.60 1.32
N SER A 159 10.05 9.66 1.21
CA SER A 159 11.48 9.94 1.33
C SER A 159 12.28 9.12 0.34
N PHE A 160 13.43 9.65 -0.07
CA PHE A 160 14.42 8.93 -0.87
C PHE A 160 15.15 7.86 -0.04
N ASP A 161 15.92 7.00 -0.72
CA ASP A 161 16.73 5.96 -0.08
C ASP A 161 17.75 6.48 0.95
N ASP A 162 18.19 7.74 0.81
CA ASP A 162 19.10 8.42 1.74
C ASP A 162 18.38 9.13 2.90
N GLY A 163 17.05 9.08 2.93
CA GLY A 163 16.20 9.73 3.92
C GLY A 163 15.82 11.17 3.59
N THR A 164 16.29 11.74 2.48
CA THR A 164 15.90 13.07 2.03
C THR A 164 14.38 13.13 1.84
N PRO A 165 13.68 14.16 2.36
CA PRO A 165 12.24 14.28 2.20
C PRO A 165 11.83 14.55 0.75
N LEU A 166 10.74 13.92 0.32
CA LEU A 166 10.07 14.20 -0.95
C LEU A 166 8.75 14.92 -0.69
N GLY A 167 8.49 16.02 -1.39
CA GLY A 167 7.26 16.80 -1.25
C GLY A 167 7.14 17.51 0.10
N SER A 168 8.12 18.36 0.44
CA SER A 168 8.11 19.13 1.70
C SER A 168 8.08 20.64 1.46
N HIS A 169 7.64 21.41 2.47
CA HIS A 169 7.75 22.87 2.50
C HIS A 169 9.19 23.38 2.33
N ASN A 170 10.18 22.57 2.72
CA ASN A 170 11.61 22.88 2.53
C ASN A 170 12.14 22.51 1.14
N SER A 171 11.35 21.86 0.28
CA SER A 171 11.74 21.57 -1.10
C SER A 171 11.71 22.85 -1.95
N ASP A 172 12.62 22.98 -2.91
CA ASP A 172 12.64 24.10 -3.86
C ASP A 172 11.52 23.96 -4.89
N GLU A 173 11.30 22.74 -5.37
CA GLU A 173 10.27 22.36 -6.36
C GLU A 173 9.45 21.16 -5.85
N CYS A 174 8.30 20.89 -6.49
CA CYS A 174 7.40 19.77 -6.15
C CYS A 174 7.09 19.71 -4.64
N LYS A 175 6.85 20.88 -4.03
CA LYS A 175 6.76 21.05 -2.57
C LYS A 175 5.61 20.28 -1.95
N ILE A 176 4.50 20.13 -2.67
CA ILE A 176 3.31 19.44 -2.22
C ILE A 176 2.83 18.50 -3.32
N ASP A 177 2.35 17.32 -2.90
CA ASP A 177 1.70 16.35 -3.76
C ASP A 177 0.26 16.13 -3.26
N SER A 178 -0.70 16.26 -4.15
CA SER A 178 -2.13 16.17 -3.83
C SER A 178 -2.57 14.78 -3.41
N ILE A 179 -1.86 13.72 -3.84
CA ILE A 179 -2.30 12.35 -3.60
C ILE A 179 -2.12 11.94 -2.14
N ALA A 180 -1.03 12.37 -1.50
CA ALA A 180 -0.80 12.12 -0.08
C ALA A 180 -1.83 12.84 0.79
N GLN A 181 -2.19 14.07 0.41
CA GLN A 181 -3.21 14.87 1.10
C GLN A 181 -4.59 14.22 0.97
N SER A 182 -5.00 13.93 -0.25
CA SER A 182 -6.31 13.33 -0.54
C SER A 182 -6.51 12.02 0.20
N TRP A 183 -5.47 11.16 0.24
CA TRP A 183 -5.56 9.86 0.91
C TRP A 183 -5.50 9.95 2.43
N SER A 184 -4.94 11.01 3.02
CA SER A 184 -5.09 11.26 4.46
C SER A 184 -6.58 11.38 4.84
N VAL A 185 -7.38 12.04 3.98
CA VAL A 185 -8.82 12.21 4.15
C VAL A 185 -9.58 10.94 3.80
N LEU A 186 -9.32 10.35 2.61
CA LEU A 186 -10.03 9.17 2.12
C LEU A 186 -9.81 7.93 2.98
N SER A 187 -8.68 7.85 3.68
CA SER A 187 -8.44 6.79 4.65
C SER A 187 -9.38 6.86 5.86
N GLY A 188 -9.95 8.03 6.17
CA GLY A 188 -10.71 8.26 7.39
C GLY A 188 -9.88 8.21 8.68
N GLU A 189 -8.56 8.10 8.57
CA GLU A 189 -7.65 7.90 9.70
C GLU A 189 -6.71 9.09 9.97
N GLY A 190 -6.64 10.06 9.05
CA GLY A 190 -5.87 11.29 9.22
C GLY A 190 -6.40 12.16 10.36
N ASP A 191 -5.50 12.92 10.99
CA ASP A 191 -5.90 13.92 12.00
C ASP A 191 -6.91 14.93 11.38
N PRO A 192 -8.09 15.15 11.98
CA PRO A 192 -9.14 15.97 11.36
C PRO A 192 -8.72 17.42 11.07
N ALA A 193 -7.88 18.01 11.92
CA ALA A 193 -7.40 19.38 11.69
C ALA A 193 -6.41 19.41 10.52
N ARG A 194 -5.47 18.45 10.49
CA ARG A 194 -4.50 18.31 9.38
C ARG A 194 -5.18 17.97 8.06
N SER A 195 -6.16 17.07 8.07
CA SER A 195 -6.96 16.73 6.90
C SER A 195 -7.75 17.93 6.35
N THR A 196 -8.19 18.85 7.22
CA THR A 196 -8.82 20.11 6.78
C THR A 196 -7.77 21.01 6.11
N THR A 197 -6.65 21.27 6.80
CA THR A 197 -5.56 22.10 6.27
C THR A 197 -4.98 21.55 4.97
N ALA A 198 -4.90 20.23 4.81
CA ALA A 198 -4.36 19.59 3.61
C ALA A 198 -5.26 19.76 2.37
N MET A 199 -6.51 20.18 2.55
CA MET A 199 -7.49 20.39 1.47
C MET A 199 -7.76 21.86 1.16
N GLU A 200 -7.14 22.80 1.91
CA GLU A 200 -7.16 24.25 1.66
C GLU A 200 -6.02 24.69 0.73
#